data_AF-A0A0R1VWY0-F1
#
_entry.id   AF-A0A0R1VWY0-F1
#
_cell.length_a   1.000
_cell.length_b   1.000
_cell.length_c   1.000
_cell.angle_alpha   90.00
_cell.angle_beta   90.00
_cell.angle_gamma   90.00
#
_symmetry.space_group_name_H-M   'P 1'
#
loop_
_entity.id
_entity.type
_entity.pdbx_description
1 polymer ?
#
loop_
_entity_poly.entity_id
_entity_poly.type
_entity_poly.pdbx_seq_one_letter_code
_entity_poly.pdbx_strand_id
1 'polypeptide(L)' 'MGKYEFIINLIDYDLFTDSNQRQVLKKNRLTQQQTEYRLPAKDFIELLDELNRYHRSRNQQTFWKMIEKKYLNLGNQIIR' A
#
# COMPACT_ATOMS: atom_id res chain seq x y z
N MET A 1 7.45 -3.02 16.35
CA MET A 1 6.56 -3.76 15.41
C MET A 1 5.07 -3.45 15.56
N GLY A 2 4.60 -2.75 16.60
CA GLY A 2 3.16 -2.52 16.83
C GLY A 2 2.55 -1.25 16.21
N LYS A 3 3.07 -0.73 15.08
CA LYS A 3 2.54 0.52 14.47
C LYS A 3 1.78 0.32 13.17
N TYR A 4 2.02 -0.80 12.48
CA TYR A 4 1.44 -1.08 11.18
C TYR A 4 0.28 -2.08 11.31
N GLU A 5 -0.88 -1.70 10.80
CA GLU A 5 -2.08 -2.53 10.75
C GLU A 5 -2.26 -3.12 9.35
N PHE A 6 -2.60 -4.40 9.26
CA PHE A 6 -2.86 -5.06 7.99
C PHE A 6 -4.13 -4.49 7.33
N ILE A 7 -4.04 -4.13 6.06
CA ILE A 7 -5.18 -3.65 5.27
C ILE A 7 -5.70 -4.76 4.35
N ILE A 8 -4.83 -5.23 3.45
CA ILE A 8 -5.25 -6.10 2.36
C ILE A 8 -4.05 -6.87 1.78
N ASN A 9 -4.33 -8.05 1.26
CA ASN A 9 -3.45 -8.76 0.35
C ASN A 9 -3.87 -8.50 -1.10
N LEU A 10 -2.93 -8.00 -1.90
CA LEU A 10 -3.09 -7.81 -3.33
C LEU A 10 -2.01 -8.59 -4.09
N ILE A 11 -2.43 -9.64 -4.81
CA ILE A 11 -1.53 -10.53 -5.55
C ILE A 11 -0.51 -11.14 -4.57
N ASP A 12 0.78 -10.89 -4.79
CA ASP A 12 1.89 -11.41 -3.99
C ASP A 12 2.33 -10.45 -2.87
N TYR A 13 1.56 -9.37 -2.65
CA TYR A 13 1.93 -8.31 -1.71
C TYR A 13 0.90 -8.17 -0.58
N ASP A 14 1.41 -8.03 0.64
CA ASP A 14 0.64 -7.58 1.79
C ASP A 14 0.86 -6.09 1.98
N LEU A 15 -0.24 -5.35 2.13
CA LEU A 15 -0.23 -3.94 2.47
C LEU A 15 -0.61 -3.74 3.93
N PHE A 16 0.21 -2.96 4.63
CA PHE A 16 -0.04 -2.51 5.98
C PHE A 16 0.04 -0.99 6.04
N THR A 17 -0.56 -0.39 7.06
CA THR A 17 -0.50 1.06 7.26
C THR A 17 -0.24 1.49 8.70
N ASP A 18 0.50 2.58 8.87
CA ASP A 18 0.53 3.38 10.09
C ASP A 18 -0.22 4.69 9.80
N SER A 19 -1.47 4.76 10.25
CA SER A 19 -2.36 5.91 10.03
C SER A 19 -1.86 7.19 10.70
N ASN A 20 -1.11 7.09 11.80
CA ASN A 20 -0.57 8.26 12.49
C ASN A 20 0.52 8.94 11.67
N GLN A 21 1.33 8.14 10.98
CA GLN A 21 2.42 8.64 10.13
C GLN A 21 2.08 8.73 8.64
N ARG A 22 0.86 8.31 8.25
CA ARG A 22 0.43 8.17 6.85
C ARG A 22 1.41 7.32 6.05
N GLN A 23 1.86 6.24 6.66
CA GLN A 23 2.81 5.33 6.05
C GLN A 23 2.12 4.09 5.55
N VAL A 24 2.67 3.55 4.46
CA VAL A 24 2.23 2.29 3.87
C VAL A 24 3.45 1.39 3.78
N LEU A 25 3.33 0.19 4.32
CA LEU A 25 4.31 -0.86 4.22
C LEU A 25 3.84 -1.87 3.17
N LYS A 26 4.61 -2.01 2.09
CA LYS A 26 4.45 -3.05 1.09
C LYS A 26 5.39 -4.19 1.44
N LYS A 27 4.84 -5.38 1.67
CA LYS A 27 5.62 -6.59 1.93
C LYS A 27 5.41 -7.61 0.81
N ASN A 28 6.49 -8.02 0.15
CA ASN A 28 6.45 -9.15 -0.79
C ASN A 28 6.37 -10.46 0.00
N ARG A 29 5.37 -11.30 -0.28
CA ARG A 29 5.15 -12.57 0.45
C ARG A 29 6.16 -13.65 0.09
N LEU A 30 6.65 -13.65 -1.14
CA LEU A 30 7.62 -14.64 -1.63
C LEU A 30 9.02 -14.34 -1.12
N THR A 31 9.46 -13.09 -1.25
CA THR A 31 10.84 -12.68 -0.89
C THR A 31 10.97 -12.13 0.52
N GLN A 32 9.84 -11.88 1.21
CA GLN A 32 9.78 -11.17 2.50
C GLN A 32 10.32 -9.74 2.47
N GLN A 33 10.67 -9.21 1.29
CA GLN A 33 11.17 -7.85 1.12
C GLN A 33 10.09 -6.83 1.52
N GLN A 34 10.52 -5.79 2.22
CA GLN A 34 9.68 -4.72 2.72
C GLN A 34 10.12 -3.38 2.14
N THR A 35 9.13 -2.61 1.69
CA THR A 35 9.33 -1.23 1.25
C THR A 35 8.32 -0.34 1.95
N GLU A 36 8.81 0.72 2.57
CA GLU A 36 7.98 1.70 3.27
C GLU A 36 7.79 2.94 2.40
N TYR A 37 6.59 3.50 2.45
CA TYR A 37 6.20 4.71 1.76
C TYR A 37 5.58 5.68 2.76
N ARG A 38 5.78 6.99 2.57
CA ARG A 38 5.06 8.03 3.30
C ARG A 38 4.28 8.87 2.30
N LEU A 39 2.98 8.96 2.50
CA LEU A 39 2.09 9.65 1.59
C LEU A 39 1.70 11.04 2.14
N PRO A 40 1.48 12.03 1.26
CA PRO A 40 0.71 13.22 1.59
C PRO A 40 -0.66 12.86 2.15
N ALA A 41 -1.23 13.71 3.00
CA ALA A 41 -2.51 13.43 3.67
C ALA A 41 -3.65 13.10 2.70
N LYS A 42 -3.75 13.85 1.59
CA LYS A 42 -4.75 13.62 0.56
C LYS A 42 -4.62 12.23 -0.07
N ASP A 43 -3.42 11.93 -0.57
CA ASP A 43 -3.12 10.68 -1.27
C ASP A 43 -3.27 9.47 -0.35
N PHE A 44 -2.97 9.63 0.94
CA PHE A 44 -3.16 8.59 1.94
C PHE A 44 -4.64 8.22 2.12
N ILE A 45 -5.51 9.23 2.26
CA ILE A 45 -6.96 9.00 2.39
C ILE A 45 -7.53 8.41 1.10
N GLU A 46 -7.14 8.94 -0.07
CA GLU A 46 -7.57 8.41 -1.36
C GLU A 46 -7.16 6.94 -1.55
N LEU A 47 -5.93 6.57 -1.15
CA LEU A 47 -5.50 5.18 -1.18
C LEU A 47 -6.42 4.29 -0.33
N LEU A 48 -6.71 4.67 0.92
CA LEU A 48 -7.57 3.88 1.80
C LEU A 48 -8.98 3.74 1.23
N ASP A 49 -9.54 4.79 0.64
CA ASP A 49 -10.84 4.74 -0.03
C ASP A 49 -10.84 3.80 -1.25
N GLU A 50 -9.81 3.86 -2.08
CA GLU A 50 -9.65 2.96 -3.24
C GLU A 50 -9.54 1.49 -2.79
N LEU A 51 -8.76 1.22 -1.73
CA LEU A 51 -8.61 -0.11 -1.15
C LEU A 51 -9.92 -0.61 -0.53
N ASN A 52 -10.67 0.26 0.16
CA ASN A 52 -11.96 -0.08 0.77
C ASN A 52 -13.05 -0.36 -0.27
N ARG A 53 -13.03 0.32 -1.42
CA ARG A 53 -13.96 0.10 -2.54
C ARG A 53 -13.56 -1.08 -3.43
N TYR A 54 -12.36 -1.63 -3.27
CA TYR A 54 -11.89 -2.73 -4.09
C TYR A 54 -12.68 -4.01 -3.82
N HIS A 55 -13.24 -4.58 -4.89
CA HIS A 55 -13.94 -5.85 -4.86
C HIS A 55 -13.14 -6.91 -5.62
N ARG A 56 -12.96 -8.09 -5.03
CA ARG A 56 -12.10 -9.16 -5.56
C ARG A 56 -12.51 -9.71 -6.93
N SER A 57 -13.75 -9.52 -7.35
CA SER A 57 -14.20 -9.88 -8.71
C SER A 57 -13.61 -8.98 -9.82
N ARG A 58 -12.99 -7.85 -9.46
CA ARG A 58 -12.30 -6.95 -10.40
C ARG A 58 -10.87 -7.42 -10.67
N ASN A 59 -10.33 -7.04 -11.83
CA ASN A 59 -8.97 -7.36 -12.25
C ASN A 59 -7.93 -6.81 -11.24
N GLN A 60 -7.46 -7.69 -10.37
CA GLN A 60 -6.52 -7.38 -9.29
C GLN A 60 -5.17 -6.87 -9.81
N GLN A 61 -4.71 -7.34 -10.98
CA GLN A 61 -3.46 -6.89 -11.60
C GLN A 61 -3.55 -5.44 -12.06
N THR A 62 -4.64 -5.07 -12.72
CA THR A 62 -4.85 -3.69 -13.16
C THR A 62 -4.97 -2.74 -11.97
N PHE A 63 -5.71 -3.16 -10.94
CA PHE A 63 -5.85 -2.39 -9.71
C PHE A 63 -4.50 -2.21 -9.00
N TRP A 64 -3.74 -3.28 -8.84
CA TRP A 64 -2.40 -3.23 -8.24
C TRP A 64 -1.45 -2.29 -8.98
N LYS A 65 -1.36 -2.39 -10.32
CA LYS A 65 -0.52 -1.49 -11.13
C LYS A 65 -0.91 -0.01 -10.95
N MET A 66 -2.21 0.26 -10.78
CA MET A 66 -2.70 1.61 -10.53
C MET A 66 -2.29 2.11 -9.14
N ILE A 67 -2.41 1.27 -8.10
CA ILE A 67 -1.96 1.59 -6.74
C ILE A 67 -0.45 1.85 -6.71
N GLU A 68 0.36 1.00 -7.34
CA GLU A 68 1.82 1.19 -7.40
C GLU A 68 2.21 2.49 -8.09
N LYS A 69 1.61 2.77 -9.25
CA LYS A 69 1.93 3.97 -10.01
C LYS A 69 1.52 5.25 -9.28
N LYS A 70 0.32 5.28 -8.70
CA LYS A 70 -0.22 6.49 -8.06
C LYS A 70 0.37 6.74 -6.68
N TYR A 71 0.43 5.70 -5.84
CA TYR A 71 0.70 5.88 -4.41
C TYR A 71 2.07 5.30 -4.01
N LEU A 72 2.42 4.10 -4.47
CA LEU A 72 3.63 3.38 -4.03
C LEU A 72 4.82 3.56 -4.99
N ASN A 73 5.03 4.80 -5.46
CA ASN A 73 6.11 5.15 -6.38
C ASN A 73 7.37 5.62 -5.64
N LEU A 74 8.48 5.77 -6.38
CA LEU A 74 9.78 6.17 -5.83
C LEU A 74 9.75 7.52 -5.09
N GLY A 75 8.90 8.47 -5.53
CA GLY A 75 8.79 9.78 -4.89
C GLY A 75 8.23 9.73 -3.47
N ASN A 76 7.45 8.68 -3.16
CA ASN A 76 6.88 8.45 -1.84
C ASN A 76 7.67 7.44 -1.00
N GLN A 77 8.69 6.80 -1.58
CA GLN A 77 9.47 5.76 -0.92
C GLN A 77 10.35 6.37 0.18
N ILE A 78 10.32 5.76 1.36
CA ILE A 78 11.22 6.12 2.45
C ILE A 78 12.54 5.39 2.22
N ILE A 79 13.58 6.14 1.86
CA ILE A 79 14.95 5.63 1.76
C ILE A 79 15.58 5.75 3.15
N ARG A 80 16.13 4.65 3.66
CA ARG A 80 16.89 4.60 4.92
C ARG A 80 18.36 4.40 4.64
#